data_AF-A0A7V9M7E4-F1
#
_entry.id   AF-A0A7V9M7E4-F1
#
_cell.length_a   1.000
_cell.length_b   1.000
_cell.length_c   1.000
_cell.angle_alpha   90.00
_cell.angle_beta   90.00
_cell.angle_gamma   90.00
#
_symmetry.space_group_name_H-M   'P 1'
#
loop_
_entity.id
_entity.type
_entity.pdbx_description
1 polymer ?
#
loop_
_entity_poly.entity_id
_entity_poly.type
_entity_poly.pdbx_seq_one_letter_code
_entity_poly.pdbx_strand_id
1 'polypeptide(L)' 'MADRRSAHPELAAYLLDALEADERSEFERHLTDCHSCRQELRELEGAAELLGRAAPPYGAPTGLEDRV' A
#
# COMPACT_ATOMS: atom_id res chain seq x y z
N MET A 1 -5.84 11.58 25.32
CA MET A 1 -5.37 10.36 24.65
C MET A 1 -6.02 10.26 23.27
N ALA A 2 -5.51 11.04 22.32
CA ALA A 2 -5.73 10.84 20.89
C ALA A 2 -4.38 11.17 20.23
N ASP A 3 -3.39 10.32 20.52
CA ASP A 3 -2.20 10.24 19.69
C ASP A 3 -2.54 9.38 18.47
N ARG A 4 -3.37 9.98 17.59
CA ARG A 4 -3.64 9.57 16.21
C ARG A 4 -2.68 10.31 15.27
N ARG A 5 -1.58 10.86 15.83
CA ARG A 5 -0.85 12.05 15.39
C ARG A 5 0.32 11.74 14.43
N SER A 6 0.21 10.71 13.61
CA SER A 6 0.88 10.57 12.30
C SER A 6 0.15 9.51 11.47
N ALA A 7 -1.17 9.36 11.62
CA ALA A 7 -1.91 8.57 10.66
C ALA A 7 -1.85 9.34 9.33
N HIS A 8 -1.04 8.87 8.39
CA HIS A 8 -1.13 9.23 6.98
C HIS A 8 -2.09 8.23 6.32
N PRO A 9 -3.42 8.38 6.50
CA PRO A 9 -4.38 7.42 5.96
C PRO A 9 -4.21 7.26 4.44
N GLU A 10 -3.86 8.34 3.74
CA GLU A 10 -3.62 8.34 2.30
C GLU A 10 -2.32 7.59 1.94
N LEU A 11 -1.26 7.70 2.75
CA LEU A 11 -0.01 6.94 2.53
C LEU A 11 -0.26 5.44 2.74
N ALA A 12 -0.95 5.09 3.82
CA ALA A 12 -1.31 3.70 4.10
C ALA A 12 -2.24 3.14 3.01
N ALA A 13 -3.23 3.92 2.59
CA ALA A 13 -4.13 3.54 1.50
C ALA A 13 -3.39 3.40 0.18
N TYR A 14 -2.46 4.31 -0.15
CA TYR A 14 -1.61 4.22 -1.33
C TYR A 14 -0.77 2.94 -1.32
N LEU A 15 -0.10 2.66 -0.19
CA LEU A 15 0.76 1.48 -0.04
C LEU A 15 -0.01 0.16 -0.15
N LEU A 16 -1.26 0.14 0.29
CA LEU A 16 -2.14 -1.03 0.27
C LEU A 16 -3.05 -1.10 -0.98
N ASP A 17 -2.79 -0.25 -1.99
CA ASP A 17 -3.58 -0.15 -3.22
C ASP A 17 -5.09 0.05 -2.97
N ALA A 18 -5.41 0.84 -1.95
CA ALA A 18 -6.76 1.09 -1.44
C ALA A 18 -7.27 2.52 -1.73
N LEU A 19 -6.58 3.27 -2.59
CA LEU A 19 -7.04 4.56 -3.10
C LEU A 19 -7.79 4.38 -4.42
N GLU A 20 -8.83 5.18 -4.64
CA GLU A 20 -9.44 5.29 -5.96
C GLU A 20 -8.45 5.91 -6.96
N ALA A 21 -8.68 5.71 -8.26
CA ALA A 21 -7.73 6.13 -9.30
C ALA A 21 -7.41 7.64 -9.29
N ASP A 22 -8.42 8.47 -9.03
CA ASP A 22 -8.25 9.92 -8.93
C ASP A 22 -7.41 10.28 -7.71
N GLU A 23 -7.75 9.74 -6.53
CA GLU A 23 -7.04 9.96 -5.26
C GLU A 23 -5.57 9.51 -5.35
N ARG A 24 -5.31 8.37 -6.00
CA ARG A 24 -3.95 7.89 -6.28
C ARG A 24 -3.17 8.89 -7.11
N SER A 25 -3.77 9.42 -8.17
CA SER A 25 -3.11 10.40 -9.05
C SER A 25 -2.81 11.71 -8.30
N GLU A 26 -3.66 12.11 -7.36
CA GLU A 26 -3.40 13.25 -6.47
C GLU A 26 -2.22 12.97 -5.53
N PHE A 27 -2.20 11.78 -4.94
CA PHE A 27 -1.15 11.38 -4.02
C PHE A 27 0.22 11.23 -4.71
N GLU A 28 0.27 10.72 -5.94
CA GLU A 28 1.50 10.63 -6.73
C GLU A 28 2.07 12.01 -7.07
N ARG A 29 1.20 13.00 -7.36
CA ARG A 29 1.63 14.39 -7.49
C ARG A 29 2.24 14.91 -6.18
N HIS A 30 1.59 14.65 -5.04
CA HIS A 30 2.12 15.02 -3.73
C HIS A 30 3.50 14.39 -3.44
N LEU A 31 3.68 13.12 -3.80
CA LEU A 31 4.95 12.41 -3.63
C LEU A 31 6.10 13.03 -4.43
N THR A 32 5.82 13.82 -5.47
CA THR A 32 6.87 14.54 -6.22
C THR A 32 7.47 15.66 -5.38
N ASP A 33 6.66 16.36 -4.58
CA ASP A 33 7.08 17.54 -3.82
C ASP A 33 7.40 17.25 -2.35
N CYS A 34 6.83 16.20 -1.76
CA CYS A 34 6.97 15.91 -0.33
C CYS A 34 8.05 14.87 -0.02
N HIS A 35 9.18 15.31 0.53
CA HIS A 35 10.25 14.40 0.95
C HIS A 35 9.88 13.52 2.17
N SER A 36 9.08 14.02 3.12
CA SER A 36 8.68 13.24 4.30
C SER A 36 7.90 12.00 3.92
N CYS A 37 6.84 12.18 3.11
CA CYS A 37 6.01 11.06 2.66
C CYS A 37 6.80 10.06 1.80
N ARG A 38 7.80 10.49 1.03
CA ARG A 38 8.71 9.56 0.33
C ARG A 38 9.61 8.76 1.27
N GLN A 39 10.07 9.35 2.38
CA GLN A 39 10.87 8.63 3.38
C GLN A 39 9.99 7.60 4.10
N GLU A 40 8.83 8.04 4.57
CA GLU A 40 7.86 7.18 5.26
C GLU A 40 7.37 6.04 4.36
N LEU A 41 7.13 6.30 3.07
CA LEU A 41 6.79 5.25 2.10
C LEU A 41 7.86 4.15 2.07
N ARG A 42 9.14 4.52 1.95
CA ARG A 42 10.24 3.56 1.93
C ARG A 42 10.40 2.80 3.25
N GLU A 43 10.15 3.44 4.38
CA GLU A 43 10.19 2.79 5.69
C GLU A 43 9.06 1.74 5.82
N LEU A 44 7.90 2.00 5.21
CA LEU A 44 6.71 1.15 5.30
C LEU A 44 6.64 0.06 4.20
N GLU A 45 7.27 0.25 3.04
CA GLU A 45 7.28 -0.72 1.93
C GLU A 45 7.66 -2.14 2.36
N GLY A 46 8.72 -2.27 3.17
CA GLY A 46 9.14 -3.58 3.69
C GLY A 46 8.10 -4.23 4.62
N ALA A 47 7.37 -3.43 5.41
CA ALA A 47 6.30 -3.94 6.25
C ALA A 47 5.10 -4.42 5.41
N ALA A 48 4.73 -3.69 4.35
CA ALA A 48 3.67 -4.11 3.44
C ALA A 48 4.00 -5.41 2.71
N GLU A 49 5.25 -5.60 2.26
CA GLU A 49 5.68 -6.86 1.64
C GLU A 49 5.53 -8.04 2.63
N LEU A 50 5.97 -7.87 3.88
CA LEU A 50 5.83 -8.89 4.91
C LEU A 50 4.37 -9.25 5.17
N LEU A 51 3.47 -8.25 5.21
CA LEU A 51 2.03 -8.47 5.38
C LEU A 51 1.44 -9.29 4.21
N GLY A 52 1.81 -8.97 2.97
CA GLY A 52 1.35 -9.72 1.80
C GLY A 52 1.78 -11.20 1.82
N ARG A 53 2.91 -11.51 2.46
CA ARG A 53 3.44 -12.88 2.60
C ARG A 53 2.95 -13.61 3.85
N ALA A 54 2.44 -12.88 4.84
CA ALA A 54 1.97 -13.46 6.10
C ALA A 54 0.60 -14.15 5.97
N ALA A 55 -0.18 -13.79 4.95
CA ALA A 55 -1.47 -14.43 4.69
C ALA A 55 -1.26 -15.91 4.33
N PRO A 56 -2.06 -16.85 4.91
CA PRO A 56 -2.01 -18.24 4.49
C PRO A 56 -2.41 -18.34 3.02
N PRO A 57 -1.73 -19.19 2.21
CA PRO A 57 -2.09 -19.37 0.82
C PRO A 57 -3.51 -19.90 0.72
N TYR A 58 -4.37 -19.19 -0.02
CA TYR A 58 -5.66 -19.69 -0.42
C TYR A 58 -5.47 -20.54 -1.69
N GLY A 59 -5.98 -21.77 -1.68
CA GLY A 59 -5.81 -22.69 -2.80
C GLY A 59 -6.41 -22.13 -4.08
N ALA A 60 -5.61 -22.04 -5.15
CA ALA A 60 -6.11 -21.71 -6.48
C ALA A 60 -7.08 -22.81 -6.96
N PRO A 61 -8.12 -22.47 -7.74
CA PRO A 61 -8.95 -23.47 -8.39
C PRO A 61 -8.10 -24.30 -9.36
N THR A 62 -8.37 -25.61 -9.44
CA THR A 62 -7.65 -26.53 -10.33
C THR A 62 -7.82 -26.14 -11.80
N GLY A 63 -6.75 -26.21 -12.60
CA GLY A 63 -6.78 -25.87 -14.04
C GLY A 63 -6.65 -24.38 -14.34
N LEU A 64 -6.27 -23.56 -13.34
CA LEU A 64 -5.91 -22.15 -13.57
C LEU A 64 -4.62 -22.05 -14.41
N GLU A 65 -3.68 -22.98 -14.21
CA GLU A 65 -2.41 -23.03 -14.94
C GLU A 65 -2.57 -23.25 -16.45
N ASP A 66 -3.63 -23.94 -16.88
CA ASP A 66 -3.89 -24.23 -18.30
C ASP A 66 -4.40 -23.01 -19.09
N ARG A 67 -4.62 -21.86 -18.42
CA ARG A 67 -5.29 -20.67 -18.97
C ARG A 67 -4.45 -19.38 -18.97
N VAL A 68 -3.20 -19.44 -18.54
CA VAL A 68 -2.25 -18.29 -18.49
C VAL A 68 -1.30 -18.37 -19.68
#